data_AF-A0A933WNF3-F1
#
_entry.id   AF-A0A933WNF3-F1
#
_cell.length_a   1.000
_cell.length_b   1.000
_cell.length_c   1.000
_cell.angle_alpha   90.00
_cell.angle_beta   90.00
_cell.angle_gamma   90.00
#
_symmetry.space_group_name_H-M   'P 1'
#
loop_
_entity.id
_entity.type
_entity.pdbx_description
1 polymer ?
#
loop_
_entity_poly.entity_id
_entity_poly.type
_entity_poly.pdbx_seq_one_letter_code
_entity_poly.pdbx_strand_id
1 'polypeptide(L)'
;MNNIKNIIMRNSINAKVFSSGKEVYIVGGYLRDVLLGEKAKDIDYIVRGDIKEFALELLVQERKTKAQNLLDNATIVELKKEQMIRIVLKNGMTLDFTEL
;
A
#
# COMPACT_ATOMS: atom_id res chain seq x y z
N MET A 1 7.85 24.46 -3.78
CA MET A 1 7.65 23.23 -2.97
C MET A 1 7.11 22.16 -3.89
N ASN A 2 7.75 20.99 -4.01
CA ASN A 2 7.16 19.90 -4.78
C ASN A 2 5.80 19.56 -4.16
N ASN A 3 4.76 19.43 -4.99
CA ASN A 3 3.43 19.04 -4.51
C ASN A 3 3.55 17.65 -3.86
N ILE A 4 3.28 17.55 -2.55
CA ILE A 4 3.40 16.29 -1.78
C ILE A 4 2.62 15.18 -2.47
N LYS A 5 1.43 15.49 -3.00
CA LYS A 5 0.64 14.54 -3.80
C LYS A 5 1.45 13.96 -4.96
N ASN A 6 2.18 14.78 -5.70
CA ASN A 6 3.00 14.31 -6.82
C ASN A 6 4.17 13.45 -6.36
N ILE A 7 4.76 13.73 -5.20
CA ILE A 7 5.83 12.89 -4.63
C ILE A 7 5.26 11.51 -4.29
N ILE A 8 4.15 11.46 -3.55
CA ILE A 8 3.52 10.22 -3.11
C ILE A 8 3.01 9.40 -4.31
N MET A 9 2.37 10.04 -5.28
CA MET A 9 1.77 9.36 -6.44
C MET A 9 2.79 8.87 -7.48
N ARG A 10 4.06 9.28 -7.42
CA ARG A 10 5.12 8.71 -8.27
C ARG A 10 5.45 7.26 -7.94
N ASN A 11 5.15 6.82 -6.71
CA ASN A 11 5.26 5.42 -6.35
C ASN A 11 4.08 4.64 -6.97
N SER A 12 4.39 3.63 -7.78
CA SER A 12 3.36 2.86 -8.49
C SER A 12 2.43 2.09 -7.57
N ILE A 13 2.91 1.65 -6.40
CA ILE A 13 2.07 0.97 -5.39
C ILE A 13 1.08 1.97 -4.82
N ASN A 14 1.53 3.14 -4.37
CA ASN A 14 0.63 4.18 -3.85
C ASN A 14 -0.43 4.55 -4.90
N ALA A 15 0.00 4.78 -6.14
CA ALA A 15 -0.91 5.09 -7.23
C ALA A 15 -1.98 4.01 -7.42
N LYS A 16 -1.60 2.73 -7.30
CA LYS A 16 -2.55 1.61 -7.37
C LYS A 16 -3.49 1.59 -6.16
N VAL A 17 -2.98 1.69 -4.94
CA VAL A 17 -3.78 1.71 -3.69
C VAL A 17 -4.81 2.85 -3.73
N PHE A 18 -4.40 4.06 -4.10
CA PHE A 18 -5.30 5.22 -4.21
C PHE A 18 -6.28 5.14 -5.39
N SER A 19 -6.06 4.24 -6.36
CA SER A 19 -6.99 3.99 -7.47
C SER A 19 -8.07 2.94 -7.15
N SER A 20 -8.06 2.38 -5.94
CA SER A 20 -9.03 1.35 -5.49
C SER A 20 -10.48 1.83 -5.42
N GLY A 21 -10.73 3.15 -5.37
CA GLY A 21 -12.07 3.71 -5.17
C GLY A 21 -12.53 3.70 -3.71
N LYS A 22 -11.72 3.17 -2.79
CA LYS A 22 -12.00 3.18 -1.35
C LYS A 22 -11.33 4.41 -0.70
N GLU A 23 -11.83 4.81 0.46
CA GLU A 23 -11.21 5.90 1.24
C GLU A 23 -9.96 5.36 1.94
N VAL A 24 -8.79 5.78 1.46
CA VAL A 24 -7.49 5.32 1.95
C VAL A 24 -6.64 6.52 2.37
N TYR A 25 -5.92 6.35 3.46
CA TYR A 25 -4.94 7.29 3.98
C TYR A 25 -3.58 6.62 4.02
N ILE A 26 -2.55 7.33 3.60
CA ILE A 26 -1.16 6.92 3.80
C ILE A 26 -0.63 7.64 5.04
N VAL A 27 0.01 6.91 5.95
CA VAL A 27 0.42 7.44 7.26
C VAL A 27 1.84 6.99 7.61
N GLY A 28 2.29 7.33 8.82
CA GLY A 28 3.47 6.72 9.42
C GLY A 28 4.82 7.22 8.90
N GLY A 29 5.84 6.40 9.15
CA GLY A 29 7.24 6.72 8.86
C GLY A 29 7.50 6.88 7.37
N TYR A 30 6.78 6.14 6.53
CA TYR A 30 6.86 6.24 5.08
C TYR A 30 6.77 7.68 4.57
N LEU A 31 5.79 8.46 5.05
CA LEU A 31 5.59 9.85 4.63
C LEU A 31 6.81 10.71 4.96
N ARG A 32 7.33 10.59 6.19
CA ARG A 32 8.52 11.32 6.62
C ARG A 32 9.71 10.97 5.74
N ASP A 33 9.98 9.68 5.57
CA ASP A 33 11.18 9.19 4.88
C ASP A 33 11.14 9.60 3.40
N VAL A 34 9.99 9.48 2.73
CA VAL A 34 9.83 9.93 1.34
C VAL A 34 9.98 11.44 1.19
N LEU A 35 9.46 12.24 2.12
CA LEU A 35 9.62 13.70 2.10
C LEU A 35 11.07 14.14 2.34
N LEU A 36 11.86 13.33 3.06
CA LEU A 36 13.30 13.52 3.26
C LEU A 36 14.15 12.96 2.10
N GLY A 37 13.54 12.24 1.15
CA GLY A 37 14.25 11.61 0.03
C GLY A 37 14.92 10.28 0.40
N GLU A 38 14.54 9.68 1.52
CA GLU A 38 15.03 8.39 2.00
C GLU A 38 14.23 7.22 1.40
N LYS A 39 14.79 6.02 1.46
CA LYS A 39 14.12 4.79 1.02
C LYS A 39 13.36 4.16 2.19
N ALA A 40 12.04 4.13 2.10
CA ALA A 40 11.20 3.35 3.01
C ALA A 40 11.13 1.87 2.57
N LYS A 41 11.06 0.96 3.55
CA LYS A 41 10.93 -0.50 3.31
C LYS A 41 9.49 -1.00 3.49
N ASP A 42 8.67 -0.19 4.12
CA ASP A 42 7.31 -0.45 4.52
C ASP A 42 6.43 0.76 4.17
N ILE A 43 5.15 0.51 3.86
CA ILE A 43 4.15 1.56 3.68
C ILE A 43 2.94 1.23 4.54
N ASP A 44 2.57 2.19 5.40
CA ASP A 44 1.40 2.09 6.25
C ASP A 44 0.20 2.81 5.63
N TYR A 45 -0.91 2.09 5.56
CA TYR A 45 -2.20 2.61 5.13
C TYR A 45 -3.27 2.40 6.19
N ILE A 46 -4.16 3.38 6.26
CA ILE A 46 -5.43 3.26 6.96
C ILE A 46 -6.53 3.24 5.89
N VAL A 47 -7.42 2.26 5.96
CA VAL A 47 -8.51 2.07 4.98
C VAL A 47 -9.83 2.13 5.72
N ARG A 48 -10.80 2.88 5.19
CA ARG A 48 -12.18 2.82 5.71
C ARG A 48 -12.90 1.63 5.08
N GLY A 49 -13.36 0.70 5.92
CA GLY A 49 -14.08 -0.53 5.54
C GLY A 49 -13.22 -1.79 5.61
N ASP A 50 -13.78 -2.92 5.17
CA ASP A 50 -13.20 -4.25 5.32
C ASP A 50 -11.82 -4.36 4.65
N ILE A 51 -10.77 -4.48 5.48
CA ILE A 51 -9.38 -4.52 5.02
C ILE A 51 -9.01 -5.83 4.31
N LYS A 52 -9.77 -6.91 4.56
CA LYS A 52 -9.54 -8.22 3.95
C LYS A 52 -10.07 -8.26 2.54
N GLU A 53 -11.29 -7.76 2.34
CA GLU A 53 -11.85 -7.49 1.02
C GLU A 53 -10.91 -6.56 0.24
N PHE A 54 -10.51 -5.44 0.85
CA PHE A 54 -9.60 -4.48 0.23
C PHE A 54 -8.28 -5.12 -0.24
N ALA A 55 -7.63 -5.91 0.62
CA ALA A 55 -6.37 -6.56 0.30
C ALA A 55 -6.52 -7.56 -0.85
N LEU A 56 -7.61 -8.33 -0.87
CA LEU A 56 -7.91 -9.27 -1.95
C LEU A 56 -8.19 -8.55 -3.27
N GLU A 57 -9.02 -7.51 -3.26
CA GLU A 57 -9.31 -6.67 -4.43
C GLU A 57 -8.02 -6.07 -5.01
N LEU A 58 -7.13 -5.58 -4.14
CA LEU A 58 -5.86 -4.99 -4.56
C LEU A 58 -4.95 -5.99 -5.31
N LEU A 59 -4.99 -7.28 -4.95
CA LEU A 59 -4.20 -8.33 -5.62
C LEU A 59 -4.81 -8.81 -6.94
N VAL A 60 -6.15 -8.81 -7.06
CA VAL A 60 -6.87 -9.41 -8.20
C VAL A 60 -6.94 -8.49 -9.43
N GLN A 61 -6.57 -7.22 -9.33
CA GLN A 61 -6.68 -6.28 -10.47
C GLN A 61 -5.84 -6.70 -11.70
N GLU A 62 -6.52 -7.03 -12.80
CA GLU A 62 -5.95 -7.63 -14.02
C GLU A 62 -5.02 -6.73 -14.85
N ARG A 63 -4.90 -5.43 -14.51
CA ARG A 63 -4.05 -4.53 -15.28
C ARG A 63 -2.57 -4.81 -14.98
N LYS A 64 -1.86 -5.36 -15.97
CA LYS A 64 -0.38 -5.52 -15.99
C LYS A 64 0.33 -4.16 -15.91
N THR A 65 0.45 -3.64 -14.70
CA THR A 65 1.21 -2.43 -14.36
C THR A 65 2.49 -2.82 -13.62
N LYS A 66 3.43 -1.88 -13.49
CA LYS A 66 4.63 -2.09 -12.64
C LYS A 66 4.25 -2.46 -11.19
N ALA A 67 3.15 -1.90 -10.69
CA ALA A 67 2.60 -2.25 -9.39
C ALA A 67 2.05 -3.68 -9.35
N GLN A 68 1.34 -4.10 -10.40
CA GLN A 68 0.85 -5.47 -10.51
C GLN A 68 2.00 -6.48 -10.50
N ASN A 69 3.07 -6.24 -11.27
CA ASN A 69 4.24 -7.13 -11.27
C ASN A 69 4.89 -7.31 -9.87
N LEU A 70 4.77 -6.30 -8.99
CA LEU A 70 5.29 -6.38 -7.62
C LEU A 70 4.33 -7.14 -6.69
N LEU A 71 3.03 -7.08 -6.98
CA LEU A 71 1.98 -7.78 -6.26
C LEU A 71 1.82 -9.24 -6.73
N ASP A 72 2.28 -9.55 -7.95
CA ASP A 72 2.33 -10.91 -8.46
C ASP A 72 3.21 -11.78 -7.54
N ASN A 73 2.60 -12.79 -6.92
CA ASN A 73 3.20 -13.65 -5.89
C ASN A 73 3.49 -12.95 -4.54
N ALA A 74 2.80 -11.86 -4.23
CA ALA A 74 2.82 -11.31 -2.88
C ALA A 74 2.14 -12.25 -1.89
N THR A 75 2.62 -12.24 -0.64
CA THR A 75 2.05 -13.05 0.46
C THR A 75 1.20 -12.16 1.36
N ILE A 76 -0.06 -12.54 1.58
CA ILE A 76 -0.90 -11.93 2.62
C ILE A 76 -0.58 -12.58 3.96
N VAL A 77 -0.36 -11.74 4.97
CA VAL A 77 -0.20 -12.12 6.38
C VAL A 77 -1.23 -11.37 7.20
N GLU A 78 -2.09 -12.12 7.89
CA GLU A 78 -3.06 -11.56 8.82
C GLU A 78 -2.45 -11.49 10.22
N LEU A 79 -2.50 -10.31 10.84
CA LEU A 79 -1.91 -10.07 12.17
C LEU A 79 -3.02 -9.77 13.19
N LYS A 80 -2.94 -10.44 14.35
CA LYS A 80 -3.86 -10.26 15.49
C LYS A 80 -5.36 -10.35 15.12
N LYS A 81 -5.70 -11.28 14.21
CA LYS A 81 -7.07 -11.62 13.81
C LYS A 81 -7.84 -10.41 13.26
N GLU A 82 -7.65 -10.15 11.97
CA GLU A 82 -8.30 -9.09 11.16
C GLU A 82 -8.08 -7.63 11.63
N GLN A 83 -7.21 -7.40 12.62
CA GLN A 83 -6.84 -6.03 13.03
C GLN A 83 -5.86 -5.36 12.07
N MET A 84 -5.08 -6.15 11.36
CA MET A 84 -4.11 -5.69 10.39
C MET A 84 -3.86 -6.75 9.34
N ILE A 85 -3.76 -6.31 8.09
CA ILE A 85 -3.28 -7.14 6.99
C ILE A 85 -1.97 -6.58 6.46
N ARG A 86 -0.97 -7.44 6.36
CA ARG A 86 0.31 -7.14 5.72
C ARG A 86 0.42 -7.89 4.41
N ILE A 87 0.72 -7.17 3.33
CA ILE A 87 1.10 -7.74 2.04
C ILE A 87 2.62 -7.66 1.92
N VAL A 88 3.28 -8.81 1.85
CA VAL A 88 4.73 -8.92 1.65
C VAL A 88 5.02 -9.09 0.17
N LEU A 89 5.68 -8.10 -0.43
CA LEU A 89 6.07 -8.11 -1.84
C LEU A 89 7.36 -8.94 -2.05
N LYS A 90 7.58 -9.45 -3.26
CA LYS A 90 8.74 -10.29 -3.60
C LYS A 90 10.10 -9.64 -3.33
N ASN A 91 10.16 -8.31 -3.39
CA ASN A 91 11.39 -7.54 -3.11
C ASN A 91 11.62 -7.27 -1.61
N GLY A 92 10.82 -7.86 -0.72
CA GLY A 92 10.91 -7.69 0.73
C GLY A 92 10.24 -6.44 1.27
N MET A 93 9.59 -5.65 0.42
CA MET A 93 8.80 -4.49 0.84
C MET A 93 7.46 -4.93 1.42
N THR A 94 6.97 -4.24 2.44
CA THR A 94 5.68 -4.56 3.08
C THR A 94 4.66 -3.45 2.90
N LEU A 95 3.41 -3.82 2.72
CA LEU A 95 2.27 -2.91 2.71
C LEU A 95 1.35 -3.30 3.86
N ASP A 96 1.16 -2.40 4.81
CA ASP A 96 0.36 -2.65 6.00
C ASP A 96 -0.95 -1.88 5.90
N PHE A 97 -2.05 -2.59 6.13
CA PHE A 97 -3.40 -2.06 6.07
C PHE A 97 -4.06 -2.25 7.43
N THR A 98 -4.53 -1.15 8.00
CA THR A 98 -5.32 -1.10 9.23
C THR A 98 -6.69 -0.50 8.92
N GLU A 99 -7.74 -1.04 9.52
CA GLU A 99 -9.09 -0.51 9.36
C GLU A 99 -9.30 0.75 10.20
N LEU A 100 -10.10 1.70 9.69
CA LEU A 100 -10.50 2.94 10.38
C LEU A 100 -11.87 2.83 11.06
#